data_AF-A0A651HPH0-F1
#
_entry.id   AF-A0A651HPH0-F1
#
_cell.length_a   1.000
_cell.length_b   1.000
_cell.length_c   1.000
_cell.angle_alpha   90.00
_cell.angle_beta   90.00
_cell.angle_gamma   90.00
#
_symmetry.space_group_name_H-M   'P 1'
#
loop_
_entity.id
_entity.type
_entity.pdbx_description
1 polymer ?
#
loop_
_entity_poly.entity_id
_entity_poly.type
_entity_poly.pdbx_seq_one_letter_code
_entity_poly.pdbx_strand_id
1 'polypeptide(L)'
;MLPAVAGLGALLLLSGCLDDPAPPFEITGEGSVDGVAYFDAERTGVFDPSGGDALLDGIRVEIRDRGTPRAFPGSQVETGPDGRFLVEGLPPGTHHVWVDETSLPEGVLLCQNPRSVSVYRLQAAAMEIIGEPVCLISIQEAKDAGVGAFVNIQGIVTATPGDIRSDYTYVQDGSTGIRVFGSLGSVGSELQRGDRVTLTGEIGIFNNDLQLTAPGVDEVEPGVGEIAPRAVTTSTIAEVGAENRDPLQGSLVVVRRAQLVDGFDGRNAPIDDGSGATEVRIETAISGGGDETIRENLGLQVGACYDITGVIGNFRGTGQLFPRDGADFVEVACND
;
A
#
# COMPACT_ATOMS: atom_id res chain seq x y z
N MET A 1 -41.06 -74.28 -29.49
CA MET A 1 -39.97 -74.14 -30.48
C MET A 1 -39.15 -72.92 -30.09
N LEU A 2 -37.84 -73.11 -29.92
CA LEU A 2 -36.78 -72.11 -29.67
C LEU A 2 -36.70 -71.01 -30.76
N PRO A 3 -35.91 -69.92 -30.62
CA PRO A 3 -34.79 -69.74 -29.68
C PRO A 3 -34.67 -68.40 -28.93
N ALA A 4 -33.79 -68.45 -27.93
CA ALA A 4 -33.19 -67.34 -27.21
C ALA A 4 -32.25 -66.51 -28.09
N VAL A 5 -32.10 -65.22 -27.75
CA VAL A 5 -31.02 -64.36 -28.25
C VAL A 5 -30.25 -63.84 -27.04
N ALA A 6 -28.98 -64.24 -26.97
CA ALA A 6 -27.99 -63.78 -26.02
C ALA A 6 -27.45 -62.41 -26.47
N GLY A 7 -27.59 -61.38 -25.64
CA GLY A 7 -26.94 -60.09 -25.83
C GLY A 7 -25.61 -60.07 -25.08
N LEU A 8 -24.50 -60.16 -25.81
CA LEU A 8 -23.16 -59.85 -25.31
C LEU A 8 -23.10 -58.37 -24.91
N GLY A 9 -23.08 -58.08 -23.61
CA GLY A 9 -22.65 -56.78 -23.10
C GLY A 9 -21.13 -56.72 -23.16
N ALA A 10 -20.58 -56.03 -24.16
CA ALA A 10 -19.17 -55.72 -24.24
C ALA A 10 -18.80 -54.78 -23.09
N LEU A 11 -18.10 -55.32 -22.09
CA LEU A 11 -17.47 -54.55 -21.02
C LEU A 11 -16.25 -53.82 -21.64
N LEU A 12 -16.43 -52.57 -22.07
CA LEU A 12 -15.33 -51.69 -22.42
C LEU A 12 -14.55 -51.36 -21.15
N LEU A 13 -13.49 -52.13 -20.89
CA LEU A 13 -12.44 -51.75 -19.96
C LEU A 13 -11.72 -50.53 -20.56
N LEU A 14 -12.14 -49.33 -20.15
CA LEU A 14 -11.33 -48.13 -20.24
C LEU A 14 -10.10 -48.36 -19.36
N SER A 15 -9.02 -48.86 -19.96
CA SER A 15 -7.68 -48.78 -19.40
C SER A 15 -7.31 -47.30 -19.30
N GLY A 16 -7.72 -46.66 -18.19
CA GLY A 16 -7.20 -45.38 -17.78
C GLY A 16 -5.68 -45.44 -17.78
N CYS A 17 -5.06 -44.37 -18.26
CA CYS A 17 -3.62 -44.22 -18.46
C CYS A 17 -2.80 -45.00 -17.44
N LEU A 18 -2.12 -46.05 -17.93
CA LEU A 18 -1.05 -46.72 -17.20
C LEU A 18 -0.01 -45.67 -16.83
N ASP A 19 0.25 -45.59 -15.53
CA ASP A 19 1.45 -45.11 -14.85
C ASP A 19 2.16 -43.93 -15.51
N ASP A 20 1.95 -42.75 -14.94
CA ASP A 20 2.86 -41.62 -15.13
C ASP A 20 4.28 -42.15 -14.83
N PRO A 21 5.21 -42.16 -15.82
CA PRO A 21 6.49 -42.80 -15.64
C PRO A 21 7.21 -42.13 -14.48
N ALA A 22 7.69 -42.95 -13.54
CA ALA A 22 8.49 -42.46 -12.43
C ALA A 22 9.63 -41.58 -12.97
N PRO A 23 9.95 -40.46 -12.30
CA PRO A 23 10.99 -39.55 -12.77
C PRO A 23 12.29 -40.33 -13.02
N PRO A 24 13.05 -39.98 -14.08
CA PRO A 24 14.18 -40.79 -14.56
C PRO A 24 15.35 -40.88 -13.56
N PHE A 25 15.30 -40.11 -12.48
CA PHE A 25 16.19 -40.20 -11.33
C PHE A 25 15.45 -39.75 -10.07
N GLU A 26 15.71 -40.42 -8.95
CA GLU A 26 15.34 -39.91 -7.63
C GLU A 26 16.44 -38.96 -7.15
N ILE A 27 16.06 -37.76 -6.72
CA ILE A 27 16.98 -36.86 -6.02
C ILE A 27 17.10 -37.38 -4.58
N THR A 28 18.07 -38.26 -4.33
CA THR A 28 18.31 -38.83 -3.00
C THR A 28 19.21 -37.91 -2.16
N GLY A 29 18.86 -37.66 -0.90
CA GLY A 29 19.66 -36.88 0.05
C GLY A 29 18.92 -35.64 0.54
N GLU A 30 19.17 -35.27 1.79
CA GLU A 30 18.47 -34.20 2.49
C GLU A 30 19.37 -32.96 2.61
N GLY A 31 18.76 -31.80 2.86
CA GLY A 31 19.43 -30.59 3.27
C GLY A 31 18.90 -30.10 4.61
N SER A 32 19.28 -28.88 4.99
CA SER A 32 18.82 -28.23 6.20
C SER A 32 18.47 -26.78 5.97
N VAL A 33 17.77 -26.20 6.93
CA VAL A 33 17.55 -24.75 7.07
C VAL A 33 18.12 -24.34 8.41
N ASP A 34 19.05 -23.40 8.42
CA ASP A 34 19.56 -22.77 9.62
C ASP A 34 19.25 -21.28 9.59
N GLY A 35 19.00 -20.68 10.75
CA GLY A 35 18.58 -19.29 10.75
C GLY A 35 18.63 -18.61 12.10
N VAL A 36 18.29 -17.33 12.07
CA VAL A 36 18.16 -16.47 13.24
C VAL A 36 16.82 -15.74 13.19
N ALA A 37 16.14 -15.67 14.33
CA ALA A 37 14.97 -14.84 14.54
C ALA A 37 15.35 -13.62 15.38
N TYR A 38 14.99 -12.44 14.91
CA TYR A 38 15.19 -11.19 15.63
C TYR A 38 14.05 -10.21 15.38
N PHE A 39 13.84 -9.31 16.34
CA PHE A 39 13.00 -8.14 16.22
C PHE A 39 13.85 -7.00 15.67
N ASP A 40 13.40 -6.41 14.57
CA ASP A 40 13.97 -5.26 13.89
C ASP A 40 13.15 -4.01 14.28
N ALA A 41 13.66 -3.28 15.27
CA ALA A 41 12.92 -2.18 15.90
C ALA A 41 12.81 -0.97 14.96
N GLU A 42 13.85 -0.74 14.16
CA GLU A 42 13.93 0.40 13.24
C GLU A 42 13.54 0.05 11.80
N ARG A 43 13.23 -1.23 11.53
CA ARG A 43 12.83 -1.78 10.23
C ARG A 43 13.89 -1.57 9.14
N THR A 44 15.15 -1.77 9.50
CA THR A 44 16.29 -1.59 8.57
C THR A 44 16.64 -2.85 7.78
N GLY A 45 16.09 -4.00 8.17
CA GLY A 45 16.45 -5.32 7.65
C GLY A 45 17.84 -5.79 8.11
N VAL A 46 18.46 -5.10 9.06
CA VAL A 46 19.80 -5.41 9.57
C VAL A 46 19.76 -5.48 11.08
N PHE A 47 20.18 -6.62 11.65
CA PHE A 47 20.26 -6.78 13.10
C PHE A 47 21.27 -5.80 13.74
N ASP A 48 20.76 -4.81 14.46
CA ASP A 48 21.52 -3.83 15.25
C ASP A 48 20.96 -3.69 16.69
N PRO A 49 21.60 -4.34 17.68
CA PRO A 49 21.20 -4.21 19.09
C PRO A 49 21.24 -2.77 19.63
N SER A 50 22.03 -1.89 19.01
CA SER A 50 22.10 -0.48 19.41
C SER A 50 20.94 0.36 18.88
N GLY A 51 20.32 -0.07 17.77
CA GLY A 51 19.04 0.42 17.24
C GLY A 51 17.81 -0.12 17.99
N GLY A 52 18.01 -1.03 18.95
CA GLY A 52 16.94 -1.62 19.76
C GLY A 52 16.52 -3.02 19.34
N ASP A 53 17.23 -3.63 18.39
CA ASP A 53 16.94 -4.98 17.94
C ASP A 53 17.20 -6.02 19.04
N ALA A 54 16.40 -7.08 19.00
CA ALA A 54 16.46 -8.14 19.99
C ALA A 54 16.35 -9.52 19.35
N LEU A 55 17.17 -10.47 19.78
CA LEU A 55 17.03 -11.88 19.38
C LEU A 55 15.73 -12.45 19.95
N LEU A 56 15.02 -13.23 19.16
CA LEU A 56 13.73 -13.79 19.54
C LEU A 56 13.91 -15.25 20.01
N ASP A 57 13.73 -15.48 21.30
CA ASP A 57 13.80 -16.79 21.96
C ASP A 57 12.43 -17.49 21.98
N GLY A 58 12.41 -18.82 21.86
CA GLY A 58 11.19 -19.64 21.98
C GLY A 58 10.18 -19.49 20.83
N ILE A 59 10.59 -18.95 19.68
CA ILE A 59 9.72 -18.81 18.51
C ILE A 59 9.55 -20.18 17.86
N ARG A 60 8.31 -20.63 17.74
CA ARG A 60 7.96 -21.92 17.13
C ARG A 60 7.98 -21.80 15.61
N VAL A 61 8.84 -22.58 14.98
CA VAL A 61 9.08 -22.61 13.54
C VAL A 61 8.79 -24.00 13.00
N GLU A 62 8.15 -24.08 11.83
CA GLU A 62 8.01 -25.35 11.11
C GLU A 62 8.15 -25.21 9.60
N ILE A 63 8.70 -26.24 8.95
CA ILE A 63 8.86 -26.27 7.50
C ILE A 63 7.71 -27.07 6.89
N ARG A 64 6.98 -26.44 5.97
CA ARG A 64 5.82 -27.02 5.28
C ARG A 64 6.08 -27.21 3.78
N ASP A 65 5.42 -28.22 3.23
CA ASP A 65 5.27 -28.41 1.78
C ASP A 65 4.69 -27.13 1.16
N ARG A 66 5.35 -26.60 0.13
CA ARG A 66 5.00 -25.29 -0.47
C ARG A 66 3.54 -25.22 -0.88
N GLY A 67 2.86 -24.17 -0.42
CA GLY A 67 1.45 -23.91 -0.74
C GLY A 67 0.47 -24.84 -0.01
N THR A 68 0.93 -25.63 0.96
CA THR A 68 0.07 -26.53 1.75
C THR A 68 0.31 -26.31 3.26
N PRO A 69 -0.63 -26.71 4.13
CA PRO A 69 -0.42 -26.69 5.58
C PRO A 69 0.39 -27.90 6.08
N ARG A 70 0.87 -28.79 5.21
CA ARG A 70 1.52 -30.04 5.63
C ARG A 70 2.98 -29.78 6.05
N ALA A 71 3.27 -29.94 7.33
CA ALA A 71 4.63 -29.90 7.85
C ALA A 71 5.42 -31.17 7.49
N PHE A 72 6.74 -31.03 7.32
CA PHE A 72 7.63 -32.17 7.20
C PHE A 72 7.79 -32.86 8.57
N PRO A 73 7.90 -34.20 8.61
CA PRO A 73 8.13 -34.90 9.87
C PRO A 73 9.40 -34.40 10.57
N GLY A 74 9.29 -33.99 11.83
CA GLY A 74 10.44 -33.51 12.61
C GLY A 74 10.89 -32.08 12.30
N SER A 75 10.18 -31.33 11.45
CA SER A 75 10.59 -29.96 11.10
C SER A 75 10.18 -28.88 12.11
N GLN A 76 9.48 -29.26 13.19
CA GLN A 76 9.02 -28.35 14.23
C GLN A 76 10.14 -28.11 15.23
N VAL A 77 10.58 -26.86 15.35
CA VAL A 77 11.66 -26.43 16.25
C VAL A 77 11.29 -25.14 16.94
N GLU A 78 12.01 -24.80 18.00
CA GLU A 78 11.95 -23.50 18.66
C GLU A 78 13.29 -22.80 18.53
N THR A 79 13.27 -21.47 18.38
CA THR A 79 14.50 -20.68 18.45
C THR A 79 15.09 -20.72 19.86
N GLY A 80 16.41 -20.72 19.95
CA GLY A 80 17.11 -20.62 21.23
C GLY A 80 17.26 -19.18 21.73
N PRO A 81 17.91 -18.99 22.91
CA PRO A 81 18.15 -17.66 23.49
C PRO A 81 19.03 -16.73 22.65
N ASP A 82 19.77 -17.29 21.68
CA ASP A 82 20.54 -16.56 20.68
C ASP A 82 19.75 -16.33 19.38
N GLY A 83 18.44 -16.55 19.40
CA GLY A 83 17.53 -16.44 18.27
C GLY A 83 17.70 -17.54 17.23
N ARG A 84 18.64 -18.49 17.41
CA ARG A 84 18.99 -19.45 16.37
C ARG A 84 18.07 -20.65 16.34
N PHE A 85 17.84 -21.19 15.14
CA PHE A 85 17.17 -22.46 14.93
C PHE A 85 17.86 -23.26 13.82
N LEU A 86 17.66 -24.58 13.82
CA LEU A 86 18.16 -25.50 12.81
C LEU A 86 17.11 -26.58 12.55
N VAL A 87 16.75 -26.78 11.29
CA VAL A 87 15.90 -27.87 10.82
C VAL A 87 16.69 -28.72 9.83
N GLU A 88 16.92 -29.98 10.16
CA GLU A 88 17.64 -30.94 9.31
C GLU A 88 16.66 -31.92 8.64
N GLY A 89 17.17 -32.72 7.69
CA GLY A 89 16.41 -33.81 7.10
C GLY A 89 15.35 -33.36 6.08
N LEU A 90 15.52 -32.18 5.49
CA LEU A 90 14.54 -31.62 4.55
C LEU A 90 14.80 -32.11 3.13
N PRO A 91 13.76 -32.51 2.37
CA PRO A 91 13.94 -32.86 0.97
C PRO A 91 14.40 -31.65 0.17
N PRO A 92 15.21 -31.81 -0.90
CA PRO A 92 15.57 -30.72 -1.77
C PRO A 92 14.34 -30.11 -2.46
N GLY A 93 14.25 -28.78 -2.48
CA GLY A 93 13.11 -28.06 -3.04
C GLY A 93 12.86 -26.72 -2.39
N THR A 94 11.90 -25.95 -2.92
CA THR A 94 11.41 -24.74 -2.27
C THR A 94 10.27 -25.11 -1.33
N HIS A 95 10.41 -24.73 -0.06
CA HIS A 95 9.46 -24.98 1.03
C HIS A 95 8.97 -23.68 1.63
N HIS A 96 7.97 -23.79 2.51
CA HIS A 96 7.48 -22.68 3.32
C HIS A 96 7.98 -22.82 4.76
N VAL A 97 8.63 -21.79 5.28
CA VAL A 97 8.91 -21.64 6.70
C VAL A 97 7.75 -20.89 7.31
N TRP A 98 7.00 -21.59 8.14
CA TRP A 98 5.86 -21.04 8.85
C TRP A 98 6.25 -20.82 10.31
N VAL A 99 5.85 -19.67 10.85
CA VAL A 99 6.01 -19.34 12.26
C VAL A 99 4.65 -19.32 12.93
N ASP A 100 4.58 -19.93 14.10
CA ASP A 100 3.39 -19.82 14.94
C ASP A 100 3.37 -18.42 15.59
N GLU A 101 2.51 -17.55 15.10
CA GLU A 101 2.39 -16.17 15.59
C GLU A 101 2.00 -16.09 17.07
N THR A 102 1.43 -17.15 17.65
CA THR A 102 1.15 -17.20 19.09
C THR A 102 2.40 -17.42 19.94
N SER A 103 3.55 -17.72 19.32
CA SER A 103 4.86 -17.74 19.98
C SER A 103 5.59 -16.40 19.94
N LEU A 104 5.09 -15.41 19.20
CA LEU A 104 5.71 -14.09 19.11
C LEU A 104 5.47 -13.28 20.39
N PRO A 105 6.46 -12.52 20.86
CA PRO A 105 6.25 -11.53 21.91
C PRO A 105 5.21 -10.47 21.51
N GLU A 106 4.61 -9.81 22.51
CA GLU A 106 3.69 -8.70 22.27
C GLU A 106 4.40 -7.57 21.51
N GLY A 107 3.73 -7.02 20.48
CA GLY A 107 4.26 -5.94 19.65
C GLY A 107 5.18 -6.41 18.51
N VAL A 108 5.40 -7.72 18.35
CA VAL A 108 6.19 -8.28 17.24
C VAL A 108 5.25 -8.83 16.18
N LEU A 109 5.37 -8.34 14.94
CA LEU A 109 4.61 -8.78 13.79
C LEU A 109 5.52 -9.44 12.76
N LEU A 110 5.03 -10.46 12.06
CA LEU A 110 5.70 -11.02 10.89
C LEU A 110 5.00 -10.53 9.62
N CYS A 111 5.65 -9.62 8.91
CA CYS A 111 5.08 -9.02 7.70
C CYS A 111 5.01 -9.97 6.50
N GLN A 112 5.66 -11.12 6.62
CA GLN A 112 5.51 -12.23 5.70
C GLN A 112 5.53 -13.56 6.47
N ASN A 113 4.38 -14.22 6.52
CA ASN A 113 4.24 -15.56 7.09
C ASN A 113 3.27 -16.38 6.23
N PRO A 114 3.70 -17.49 5.59
CA PRO A 114 5.02 -18.10 5.65
C PRO A 114 6.06 -17.39 4.74
N ARG A 115 7.34 -17.57 5.05
CA ARG A 115 8.47 -17.21 4.16
C ARG A 115 8.86 -18.40 3.29
N SER A 116 9.41 -18.16 2.10
CA SER A 116 9.92 -19.24 1.24
C SER A 116 11.41 -19.47 1.45
N VAL A 117 11.84 -20.74 1.45
CA VAL A 117 13.26 -21.13 1.51
C VAL A 117 13.54 -22.23 0.49
N SER A 118 14.69 -22.17 -0.18
CA SER A 118 15.11 -23.23 -1.11
C SER A 118 16.22 -24.08 -0.50
N VAL A 119 15.90 -25.35 -0.26
CA VAL A 119 16.82 -26.34 0.30
C VAL A 119 17.49 -27.09 -0.85
N TYR A 120 18.82 -27.08 -0.87
CA TYR A 120 19.61 -27.89 -1.79
C TYR A 120 20.18 -29.11 -1.05
N ARG A 121 20.44 -30.17 -1.82
CA ARG A 121 20.99 -31.42 -1.32
C ARG A 121 22.32 -31.20 -0.59
N LEU A 122 22.43 -31.71 0.63
CA LEU A 122 23.62 -31.64 1.49
C LEU A 122 24.10 -30.19 1.74
N GLN A 123 23.18 -29.23 1.72
CA GLN A 123 23.44 -27.83 2.01
C GLN A 123 22.51 -27.34 3.11
N ALA A 124 23.00 -26.36 3.87
CA ALA A 124 22.20 -25.57 4.79
C ALA A 124 21.75 -24.29 4.08
N ALA A 125 20.44 -24.06 4.03
CA ALA A 125 19.87 -22.82 3.55
C ALA A 125 19.72 -21.84 4.71
N ALA A 126 20.42 -20.71 4.62
CA ALA A 126 20.32 -19.65 5.61
C ALA A 126 18.98 -18.90 5.49
N MET A 127 18.38 -18.58 6.63
CA MET A 127 17.14 -17.82 6.71
C MET A 127 17.14 -16.86 7.90
N GLU A 128 16.49 -15.72 7.73
CA GLU A 128 16.13 -14.83 8.83
C GLU A 128 14.62 -14.86 9.06
N ILE A 129 14.20 -14.79 10.32
CA ILE A 129 12.83 -14.51 10.72
C ILE A 129 12.86 -13.11 11.35
N ILE A 130 12.37 -12.13 10.60
CA ILE A 130 12.41 -10.72 11.00
C ILE A 130 11.03 -10.35 11.52
N GLY A 131 10.97 -10.04 12.80
CA GLY A 131 9.80 -9.45 13.44
C GLY A 131 9.89 -7.94 13.41
N GLU A 132 8.80 -7.25 13.09
CA GLU A 132 8.75 -5.79 12.99
C GLU A 132 7.64 -5.22 13.88
N PRO A 133 7.72 -3.95 14.31
CA PRO A 133 6.67 -3.33 15.12
C PRO A 133 5.38 -3.04 14.32
N VAL A 134 5.50 -2.86 13.01
CA VAL A 134 4.40 -2.53 12.11
C VAL A 134 4.75 -2.94 10.68
N CYS A 135 3.83 -3.60 10.01
CA CYS A 135 4.04 -4.04 8.63
C CYS A 135 3.70 -2.96 7.62
N LEU A 136 4.44 -2.95 6.51
CA LEU A 136 4.10 -2.15 5.36
C LEU A 136 2.76 -2.62 4.78
N ILE A 137 1.78 -1.71 4.76
CA ILE A 137 0.46 -1.93 4.19
C ILE A 137 0.17 -0.90 3.09
N SER A 138 -0.85 -1.17 2.27
CA SER A 138 -1.35 -0.18 1.32
C SER A 138 -2.00 0.99 2.04
N ILE A 139 -2.09 2.13 1.36
CA ILE A 139 -2.73 3.33 1.91
C ILE A 139 -4.22 3.07 2.15
N GLN A 140 -4.89 2.28 1.32
CA GLN A 140 -6.29 1.91 1.56
C GLN A 140 -6.46 1.06 2.82
N GLU A 141 -5.60 0.06 3.02
CA GLU A 141 -5.61 -0.75 4.26
C GLU A 141 -5.36 0.14 5.49
N ALA A 142 -4.48 1.12 5.38
CA ALA A 142 -4.24 2.10 6.44
C ALA A 142 -5.51 2.93 6.76
N LYS A 143 -6.24 3.40 5.74
CA LYS A 143 -7.53 4.08 5.93
C LYS A 143 -8.57 3.18 6.60
N ASP A 144 -8.62 1.91 6.20
CA ASP A 144 -9.58 0.93 6.68
C ASP A 144 -9.30 0.51 8.14
N ALA A 145 -8.02 0.48 8.54
CA ALA A 145 -7.61 0.27 9.94
C ALA A 145 -8.22 1.32 10.90
N GLY A 146 -8.41 2.55 10.41
CA GLY A 146 -9.18 3.59 11.08
C GLY A 146 -8.41 4.44 12.09
N VAL A 147 -9.12 5.43 12.64
CA VAL A 147 -8.53 6.46 13.49
C VAL A 147 -7.89 5.85 14.74
N GLY A 148 -6.66 6.27 15.04
CA GLY A 148 -5.82 5.79 16.13
C GLY A 148 -4.94 4.60 15.77
N ALA A 149 -5.07 4.01 14.58
CA ALA A 149 -4.16 2.96 14.14
C ALA A 149 -2.79 3.55 13.79
N PHE A 150 -1.73 2.97 14.35
CA PHE A 150 -0.35 3.22 13.92
C PHE A 150 -0.05 2.34 12.71
N VAL A 151 0.42 2.94 11.62
CA VAL A 151 0.59 2.29 10.32
C VAL A 151 1.97 2.58 9.73
N ASN A 152 2.42 1.71 8.82
CA ASN A 152 3.56 1.91 7.95
C ASN A 152 3.07 1.83 6.50
N ILE A 153 3.23 2.90 5.73
CA ILE A 153 2.77 3.01 4.35
C ILE A 153 3.91 3.44 3.44
N GLN A 154 3.80 3.11 2.17
CA GLN A 154 4.70 3.60 1.13
C GLN A 154 3.88 4.23 0.01
N GLY A 155 4.28 5.41 -0.43
CA GLY A 155 3.58 6.14 -1.48
C GLY A 155 4.50 7.08 -2.24
N ILE A 156 4.03 7.52 -3.41
CA ILE A 156 4.68 8.53 -4.23
C ILE A 156 4.11 9.89 -3.86
N VAL A 157 4.97 10.88 -3.64
CA VAL A 157 4.59 12.26 -3.34
C VAL A 157 3.88 12.87 -4.54
N THR A 158 2.62 13.26 -4.37
CA THR A 158 1.80 13.92 -5.42
C THR A 158 1.74 15.44 -5.27
N ALA A 159 1.97 15.94 -4.04
CA ALA A 159 2.13 17.35 -3.71
C ALA A 159 3.08 17.47 -2.52
N THR A 160 4.13 18.29 -2.63
CA THR A 160 5.16 18.46 -1.58
C THR A 160 4.68 19.37 -0.44
N PRO A 161 5.37 19.39 0.71
CA PRO A 161 5.22 20.48 1.67
C PRO A 161 5.53 21.82 0.99
N GLY A 162 4.51 22.67 0.87
CA GLY A 162 4.61 23.99 0.25
C GLY A 162 3.90 24.14 -1.09
N ASP A 163 3.60 23.05 -1.81
CA ASP A 163 2.75 23.11 -3.01
C ASP A 163 1.38 23.68 -2.62
N ILE A 164 0.67 22.99 -1.74
CA ILE A 164 -0.66 23.40 -1.26
C ILE A 164 -0.51 24.21 0.05
N ARG A 165 0.17 23.61 1.04
CA ARG A 165 0.51 24.22 2.33
C ARG A 165 1.81 23.63 2.87
N SER A 166 2.47 24.33 3.78
CA SER A 166 3.75 23.91 4.35
C SER A 166 3.66 22.84 5.44
N ASP A 167 2.48 22.62 6.03
CA ASP A 167 2.29 21.73 7.19
C ASP A 167 1.77 20.34 6.82
N TYR A 168 1.61 20.03 5.53
CA TYR A 168 1.30 18.70 5.06
C TYR A 168 1.83 18.44 3.65
N THR A 169 1.90 17.15 3.31
CA THR A 169 2.16 16.63 1.96
C THR A 169 1.05 15.66 1.56
N TYR A 170 0.98 15.28 0.29
CA TYR A 170 0.14 14.17 -0.16
C TYR A 170 0.98 13.08 -0.78
N VAL A 171 0.68 11.84 -0.39
CA VAL A 171 1.30 10.64 -0.94
C VAL A 171 0.23 9.71 -1.47
N GLN A 172 0.55 8.97 -2.53
CA GLN A 172 -0.37 8.04 -3.18
C GLN A 172 0.34 6.77 -3.63
N ASP A 173 -0.34 5.65 -3.46
CA ASP A 173 0.10 4.34 -3.95
C ASP A 173 -0.85 3.82 -5.04
N GLY A 174 -0.76 2.53 -5.36
CA GLY A 174 -1.66 1.90 -6.34
C GLY A 174 -3.12 1.77 -5.88
N SER A 175 -3.41 1.99 -4.60
CA SER A 175 -4.73 1.83 -3.97
C SER A 175 -5.48 3.16 -3.82
N THR A 176 -4.84 4.20 -3.27
CA THR A 176 -5.43 5.52 -2.99
C THR A 176 -4.34 6.51 -2.56
N GLY A 177 -4.66 7.80 -2.45
CA GLY A 177 -3.83 8.77 -1.74
C GLY A 177 -4.26 9.06 -0.30
N ILE A 178 -3.40 9.74 0.45
CA ILE A 178 -3.65 10.22 1.82
C ILE A 178 -2.88 11.52 2.07
N ARG A 179 -3.46 12.42 2.86
CA ARG A 179 -2.72 13.57 3.41
C ARG A 179 -1.81 13.09 4.53
N VAL A 180 -0.56 13.55 4.53
CA VAL A 180 0.38 13.37 5.64
C VAL A 180 0.55 14.71 6.34
N PHE A 181 -0.06 14.84 7.51
CA PHE A 181 -0.12 16.07 8.29
C PHE A 181 0.95 16.10 9.40
N GLY A 182 1.82 17.10 9.35
CA GLY A 182 2.90 17.28 10.31
C GLY A 182 4.25 17.58 9.64
N SER A 183 5.24 17.84 10.48
CA SER A 183 6.62 18.05 10.02
C SER A 183 7.27 16.73 9.65
N LEU A 184 7.89 16.67 8.47
CA LEU A 184 8.78 15.56 8.04
C LEU A 184 10.26 15.90 8.33
N GLY A 185 10.53 16.79 9.29
CA GLY A 185 11.88 17.24 9.60
C GLY A 185 12.55 17.97 8.42
N SER A 186 13.88 17.84 8.32
CA SER A 186 14.65 18.40 7.19
C SER A 186 14.29 17.73 5.86
N VAL A 187 13.94 16.45 5.89
CA VAL A 187 13.58 15.67 4.70
C VAL A 187 12.40 16.32 3.95
N GLY A 188 11.41 16.83 4.68
CA GLY A 188 10.26 17.50 4.07
C GLY A 188 10.60 18.68 3.15
N SER A 189 11.72 19.37 3.39
CA SER A 189 12.17 20.48 2.54
C SER A 189 12.93 20.04 1.28
N GLU A 190 13.34 18.77 1.23
CA GLU A 190 14.09 18.17 0.12
C GLU A 190 13.18 17.32 -0.79
N LEU A 191 11.97 16.97 -0.33
CA LEU A 191 11.01 16.18 -1.09
C LEU A 191 10.57 16.87 -2.39
N GLN A 192 10.48 16.05 -3.43
CA GLN A 192 9.97 16.43 -4.74
C GLN A 192 8.76 15.57 -5.11
N ARG A 193 7.91 16.10 -5.99
CA ARG A 193 6.85 15.27 -6.60
C ARG A 193 7.51 14.12 -7.36
N GLY A 194 6.93 12.93 -7.24
CA GLY A 194 7.49 11.73 -7.84
C GLY A 194 8.58 11.03 -7.02
N ASP A 195 8.93 11.52 -5.83
CA ASP A 195 9.70 10.76 -4.85
C ASP A 195 8.82 9.70 -4.20
N ARG A 196 9.38 8.53 -3.89
CA ARG A 196 8.73 7.50 -3.08
C ARG A 196 9.20 7.62 -1.65
N VAL A 197 8.26 7.61 -0.73
CA VAL A 197 8.53 7.73 0.71
C VAL A 197 7.90 6.56 1.45
N THR A 198 8.64 6.00 2.41
CA THR A 198 8.12 5.05 3.41
C THR A 198 7.91 5.83 4.70
N LEU A 199 6.67 5.82 5.18
CA LEU A 199 6.20 6.67 6.27
C LEU A 199 5.50 5.84 7.34
N THR A 200 5.80 6.17 8.60
CA THR A 200 5.00 5.73 9.74
C THR A 200 4.16 6.87 10.29
N GLY A 201 3.12 6.55 11.04
CA GLY A 201 2.33 7.53 11.76
C GLY A 201 0.99 6.98 12.23
N GLU A 202 0.19 7.83 12.86
CA GLU A 202 -1.14 7.47 13.33
C GLU A 202 -2.21 8.00 12.38
N ILE A 203 -3.20 7.17 12.06
CA ILE A 203 -4.38 7.60 11.30
C ILE A 203 -5.21 8.54 12.18
N GLY A 204 -5.40 9.77 11.69
CA GLY A 204 -6.19 10.81 12.33
C GLY A 204 -7.29 11.33 11.41
N ILE A 205 -8.17 12.16 11.98
CA ILE A 205 -9.19 12.87 11.22
C ILE A 205 -9.25 14.33 11.66
N PHE A 206 -9.29 15.26 10.70
CA PHE A 206 -9.43 16.69 10.98
C PHE A 206 -10.42 17.31 10.00
N ASN A 207 -11.49 17.93 10.52
CA ASN A 207 -12.59 18.45 9.70
C ASN A 207 -13.15 17.42 8.69
N ASN A 208 -13.25 16.17 9.11
CA ASN A 208 -13.69 15.03 8.28
C ASN A 208 -12.68 14.55 7.22
N ASP A 209 -11.48 15.13 7.18
CA ASP A 209 -10.40 14.68 6.30
C ASP A 209 -9.51 13.65 7.02
N LEU A 210 -9.39 12.46 6.45
CA LEU A 210 -8.59 11.38 7.01
C LEU A 210 -7.13 11.56 6.56
N GLN A 211 -6.22 11.53 7.54
CA GLN A 211 -4.83 11.90 7.34
C GLN A 211 -3.91 11.06 8.21
N LEU A 212 -2.67 10.85 7.76
CA LEU A 212 -1.59 10.36 8.60
C LEU A 212 -1.10 11.53 9.48
N THR A 213 -0.92 11.29 10.77
CA THR A 213 -0.48 12.28 11.76
C THR A 213 0.75 11.81 12.51
N ALA A 214 1.51 12.76 13.07
CA ALA A 214 2.81 12.52 13.70
C ALA A 214 3.74 11.66 12.82
N PRO A 215 3.98 12.08 11.55
CA PRO A 215 4.66 11.23 10.60
C PRO A 215 6.13 11.02 10.95
N GLY A 216 6.58 9.77 10.88
CA GLY A 216 7.99 9.37 10.81
C GLY A 216 8.37 9.07 9.36
N VAL A 217 9.59 9.43 8.96
CA VAL A 217 10.13 9.07 7.65
C VAL A 217 11.20 8.00 7.85
N ASP A 218 11.02 6.87 7.19
CA ASP A 218 11.97 5.76 7.26
C ASP A 218 12.93 5.78 6.08
N GLU A 219 12.37 5.99 4.88
CA GLU A 219 13.12 5.93 3.63
C GLU A 219 12.55 6.92 2.61
N VAL A 220 13.44 7.49 1.80
CA VAL A 220 13.11 8.29 0.62
C VAL A 220 13.90 7.75 -0.57
N GLU A 221 13.18 7.33 -1.60
CA GLU A 221 13.73 6.95 -2.91
C GLU A 221 13.38 8.08 -3.90
N PRO A 222 14.37 8.92 -4.29
CA PRO A 222 14.09 10.09 -5.11
C PRO A 222 13.81 9.72 -6.58
N GLY A 223 12.92 10.47 -7.22
CA GLY A 223 12.75 10.47 -8.68
C GLY A 223 12.24 9.14 -9.28
N VAL A 224 11.35 8.43 -8.58
CA VAL A 224 10.73 7.19 -9.12
C VAL A 224 9.68 7.46 -10.20
N GLY A 225 9.26 8.71 -10.34
CA GLY A 225 8.34 9.19 -11.38
C GLY A 225 7.04 9.75 -10.82
N GLU A 226 6.50 10.79 -11.46
CA GLU A 226 5.24 11.39 -11.06
C GLU A 226 4.03 10.51 -11.42
N ILE A 227 3.03 10.52 -10.53
CA ILE A 227 1.73 9.88 -10.80
C ILE A 227 0.94 10.74 -11.78
N ALA A 228 0.48 10.12 -12.87
CA ALA A 228 -0.46 10.76 -13.78
C ALA A 228 -1.83 10.95 -13.11
N PRO A 229 -2.46 12.13 -13.21
CA PRO A 229 -3.74 12.39 -12.58
C PRO A 229 -4.85 11.52 -13.20
N ARG A 230 -5.70 10.96 -12.34
CA ARG A 230 -6.87 10.19 -12.79
C ARG A 230 -7.99 11.14 -13.24
N ALA A 231 -8.54 10.91 -14.43
CA ALA A 231 -9.71 11.69 -14.87
C ALA A 231 -10.96 11.35 -14.04
N VAL A 232 -11.62 12.37 -13.50
CA VAL A 232 -12.89 12.27 -12.76
C VAL A 232 -13.82 13.42 -13.14
N THR A 233 -15.06 13.38 -12.65
CA THR A 233 -16.03 14.46 -12.85
C THR A 233 -16.26 15.27 -11.58
N THR A 234 -16.80 16.48 -11.69
CA THR A 234 -17.15 17.31 -10.52
C THR A 234 -18.18 16.61 -9.62
N SER A 235 -19.19 15.95 -10.18
CA SER A 235 -20.18 15.19 -9.41
C SER A 235 -19.57 14.00 -8.66
N THR A 236 -18.59 13.32 -9.24
CA THR A 236 -17.84 12.25 -8.55
C THR A 236 -17.13 12.80 -7.32
N ILE A 237 -16.47 13.96 -7.43
CA ILE A 237 -15.80 14.60 -6.26
C ILE A 237 -16.83 14.96 -5.18
N ALA A 238 -17.99 15.50 -5.59
CA ALA A 238 -19.05 15.85 -4.65
C ALA A 238 -19.59 14.60 -3.90
N GLU A 239 -19.77 13.48 -4.59
CA GLU A 239 -20.26 12.22 -4.02
C GLU A 239 -19.28 11.63 -2.99
N VAL A 240 -17.99 11.54 -3.33
CA VAL A 240 -16.98 10.96 -2.42
C VAL A 240 -16.68 11.84 -1.21
N GLY A 241 -17.08 13.11 -1.25
CA GLY A 241 -16.98 14.05 -0.15
C GLY A 241 -17.63 13.59 1.15
N ALA A 242 -18.66 12.74 1.09
CA ALA A 242 -19.31 12.23 2.30
C ALA A 242 -18.49 11.12 3.00
N GLU A 243 -17.66 10.39 2.25
CA GLU A 243 -17.01 9.16 2.69
C GLU A 243 -15.48 9.34 2.76
N ASN A 244 -14.97 9.54 3.97
CA ASN A 244 -13.55 9.83 4.21
C ASN A 244 -12.58 8.68 3.82
N ARG A 245 -13.08 7.45 3.70
CA ARG A 245 -12.32 6.26 3.30
C ARG A 245 -12.46 5.90 1.83
N ASP A 246 -13.20 6.69 1.05
CA ASP A 246 -13.33 6.43 -0.38
C ASP A 246 -11.95 6.41 -1.06
N PRO A 247 -11.67 5.47 -1.99
CA PRO A 247 -10.39 5.37 -2.70
C PRO A 247 -10.01 6.61 -3.55
N LEU A 248 -10.94 7.54 -3.79
CA LEU A 248 -10.64 8.82 -4.41
C LEU A 248 -10.19 9.89 -3.41
N GLN A 249 -10.48 9.76 -2.12
CA GLN A 249 -10.01 10.72 -1.12
C GLN A 249 -8.48 10.74 -1.05
N GLY A 250 -7.87 11.93 -1.08
CA GLY A 250 -6.41 12.09 -1.09
C GLY A 250 -5.73 11.73 -2.41
N SER A 251 -6.47 11.29 -3.43
CA SER A 251 -5.91 10.91 -4.73
C SER A 251 -5.77 12.10 -5.69
N LEU A 252 -4.73 12.09 -6.52
CA LEU A 252 -4.48 13.10 -7.55
C LEU A 252 -5.39 12.85 -8.77
N VAL A 253 -6.19 13.84 -9.11
CA VAL A 253 -7.18 13.76 -10.20
C VAL A 253 -7.09 14.95 -11.14
N VAL A 254 -7.73 14.81 -12.29
CA VAL A 254 -7.98 15.91 -13.23
C VAL A 254 -9.46 15.92 -13.60
N VAL A 255 -10.10 17.07 -13.44
CA VAL A 255 -11.44 17.34 -13.96
C VAL A 255 -11.28 18.11 -15.27
N ARG A 256 -11.96 17.66 -16.33
CA ARG A 256 -11.82 18.25 -17.66
C ARG A 256 -12.93 19.26 -17.92
N ARG A 257 -12.58 20.42 -18.45
CA ARG A 257 -13.51 21.50 -18.84
C ARG A 257 -14.49 21.88 -17.72
N ALA A 258 -14.01 21.93 -16.48
CA ALA A 258 -14.80 22.44 -15.36
C ALA A 258 -14.96 23.95 -15.49
N GLN A 259 -16.20 24.43 -15.54
CA GLN A 259 -16.50 25.86 -15.50
C GLN A 259 -16.28 26.39 -14.09
N LEU A 260 -15.60 27.53 -13.95
CA LEU A 260 -15.63 28.33 -12.72
C LEU A 260 -16.98 29.04 -12.65
N VAL A 261 -17.93 28.51 -11.88
CA VAL A 261 -19.34 28.93 -11.93
C VAL A 261 -19.56 30.30 -11.30
N ASP A 262 -18.86 30.60 -10.22
CA ASP A 262 -18.90 31.87 -9.49
C ASP A 262 -17.51 32.22 -8.96
N GLY A 263 -17.36 33.42 -8.39
CA GLY A 263 -16.14 33.86 -7.71
C GLY A 263 -15.86 33.09 -6.42
N PHE A 264 -14.69 33.35 -5.82
CA PHE A 264 -14.29 32.69 -4.57
C PHE A 264 -14.93 33.34 -3.34
N ASP A 265 -15.63 32.55 -2.53
CA ASP A 265 -15.96 32.91 -1.16
C ASP A 265 -14.81 32.51 -0.23
N GLY A 266 -13.99 33.50 0.12
CA GLY A 266 -12.74 33.33 0.85
C GLY A 266 -11.68 32.59 0.02
N ARG A 267 -11.77 31.26 -0.03
CA ARG A 267 -10.82 30.36 -0.71
C ARG A 267 -11.47 29.25 -1.52
N ASN A 268 -12.79 29.12 -1.46
CA ASN A 268 -13.52 28.09 -2.20
C ASN A 268 -14.32 28.75 -3.31
N ALA A 269 -14.43 28.12 -4.47
CA ALA A 269 -15.33 28.52 -5.53
C ALA A 269 -16.04 27.29 -6.11
N PRO A 270 -17.30 27.44 -6.55
CA PRO A 270 -18.02 26.37 -7.22
C PRO A 270 -17.45 26.10 -8.61
N ILE A 271 -17.26 24.82 -8.94
CA ILE A 271 -16.87 24.35 -10.27
C ILE A 271 -17.84 23.27 -10.76
N ASP A 272 -18.10 23.22 -12.06
CA ASP A 272 -18.98 22.23 -12.68
C ASP A 272 -18.52 21.87 -14.10
N ASP A 273 -18.32 20.59 -14.40
CA ASP A 273 -18.01 20.09 -15.76
C ASP A 273 -19.26 19.73 -16.59
N GLY A 274 -20.45 19.99 -16.03
CA GLY A 274 -21.75 19.62 -16.57
C GLY A 274 -22.34 18.36 -15.92
N SER A 275 -21.59 17.66 -15.08
CA SER A 275 -22.09 16.50 -14.32
C SER A 275 -22.75 16.88 -12.98
N GLY A 276 -22.52 18.11 -12.49
CA GLY A 276 -23.00 18.61 -11.21
C GLY A 276 -21.86 19.25 -10.41
N ALA A 277 -22.19 20.28 -9.63
CA ALA A 277 -21.19 21.12 -8.99
C ALA A 277 -20.45 20.45 -7.81
N THR A 278 -19.19 20.84 -7.65
CA THR A 278 -18.37 20.64 -6.44
C THR A 278 -17.59 21.94 -6.15
N GLU A 279 -16.66 21.92 -5.20
CA GLU A 279 -15.81 23.07 -4.88
C GLU A 279 -14.35 22.86 -5.28
N VAL A 280 -13.73 23.90 -5.83
CA VAL A 280 -12.27 24.03 -5.87
C VAL A 280 -11.83 24.91 -4.72
N ARG A 281 -10.72 24.55 -4.07
CA ARG A 281 -10.18 25.27 -2.93
C ARG A 281 -8.73 25.68 -3.18
N ILE A 282 -8.46 26.98 -3.10
CA ILE A 282 -7.11 27.54 -3.29
C ILE A 282 -6.54 27.94 -1.94
N GLU A 283 -5.45 27.28 -1.56
CA GLU A 283 -4.76 27.61 -0.32
C GLU A 283 -3.94 28.90 -0.47
N THR A 284 -3.78 29.63 0.64
CA THR A 284 -3.19 30.99 0.61
C THR A 284 -1.74 31.00 0.14
N ALA A 285 -1.03 29.89 0.26
CA ALA A 285 0.34 29.75 -0.21
C ALA A 285 0.46 29.84 -1.74
N ILE A 286 -0.61 29.48 -2.47
CA ILE A 286 -0.62 29.45 -3.94
C ILE A 286 -0.83 30.86 -4.51
N SER A 287 -1.80 31.60 -4.00
CA SER A 287 -2.22 32.87 -4.62
C SER A 287 -2.65 33.96 -3.63
N GLY A 288 -2.56 33.74 -2.32
CA GLY A 288 -3.20 34.61 -1.32
C GLY A 288 -4.69 34.27 -1.11
N GLY A 289 -5.48 35.22 -0.61
CA GLY A 289 -6.89 34.99 -0.27
C GLY A 289 -7.83 36.07 -0.80
N GLY A 290 -9.11 35.70 -0.92
CA GLY A 290 -10.16 36.56 -1.49
C GLY A 290 -10.28 36.42 -3.01
N ASP A 291 -11.49 36.64 -3.53
CA ASP A 291 -11.84 36.44 -4.93
C ASP A 291 -10.91 37.14 -5.92
N GLU A 292 -10.82 38.48 -5.83
CA GLU A 292 -10.01 39.29 -6.75
C GLU A 292 -8.55 38.84 -6.76
N THR A 293 -7.94 38.69 -5.58
CA THR A 293 -6.54 38.24 -5.42
C THR A 293 -6.29 36.89 -6.08
N ILE A 294 -7.16 35.90 -5.83
CA ILE A 294 -7.01 34.55 -6.37
C ILE A 294 -7.15 34.58 -7.89
N ARG A 295 -8.20 35.23 -8.41
CA ARG A 295 -8.46 35.30 -9.85
C ARG A 295 -7.38 36.07 -10.60
N GLU A 296 -6.88 37.17 -10.06
CA GLU A 296 -5.80 37.95 -10.68
C GLU A 296 -4.48 37.17 -10.71
N ASN A 297 -4.09 36.57 -9.58
CA ASN A 297 -2.81 35.86 -9.48
C ASN A 297 -2.78 34.56 -10.29
N LEU A 298 -3.92 33.90 -10.46
CA LEU A 298 -4.04 32.66 -11.24
C LEU A 298 -4.59 32.88 -12.66
N GLY A 299 -4.97 34.10 -13.02
CA GLY A 299 -5.56 34.40 -14.34
C GLY A 299 -6.94 33.76 -14.57
N LEU A 300 -7.72 33.54 -13.52
CA LEU A 300 -9.01 32.85 -13.60
C LEU A 300 -10.17 33.80 -13.89
N GLN A 301 -11.12 33.35 -14.70
CA GLN A 301 -12.31 34.11 -15.09
C GLN A 301 -13.57 33.33 -14.76
N VAL A 302 -14.51 33.98 -14.08
CA VAL A 302 -15.85 33.40 -13.84
C VAL A 302 -16.53 33.17 -15.18
N GLY A 303 -17.10 31.98 -15.36
CA GLY A 303 -17.73 31.52 -16.59
C GLY A 303 -16.78 30.84 -17.60
N ALA A 304 -15.46 30.95 -17.42
CA ALA A 304 -14.49 30.22 -18.24
C ALA A 304 -14.33 28.77 -17.76
N CYS A 305 -13.82 27.90 -18.63
CA CYS A 305 -13.63 26.48 -18.35
C CYS A 305 -12.14 26.12 -18.29
N TYR A 306 -11.82 25.19 -17.39
CA TYR A 306 -10.45 24.77 -17.12
C TYR A 306 -10.38 23.25 -17.03
N ASP A 307 -9.30 22.68 -17.54
CA ASP A 307 -8.82 21.39 -17.06
C ASP A 307 -8.10 21.65 -15.74
N ILE A 308 -8.67 21.15 -14.63
CA ILE A 308 -8.18 21.42 -13.28
C ILE A 308 -7.59 20.13 -12.71
N THR A 309 -6.29 20.15 -12.43
CA THR A 309 -5.61 19.06 -11.71
C THR A 309 -5.56 19.38 -10.22
N GLY A 310 -5.66 18.38 -9.36
CA GLY A 310 -5.57 18.60 -7.93
C GLY A 310 -5.80 17.33 -7.13
N VAL A 311 -5.60 17.42 -5.82
CA VAL A 311 -5.86 16.33 -4.90
C VAL A 311 -7.27 16.46 -4.34
N ILE A 312 -8.03 15.37 -4.31
CA ILE A 312 -9.35 15.36 -3.65
C ILE A 312 -9.14 15.42 -2.14
N GLY A 313 -9.86 16.30 -1.47
CA GLY A 313 -9.94 16.34 -0.02
C GLY A 313 -11.37 16.50 0.47
N ASN A 314 -11.51 16.43 1.78
CA ASN A 314 -12.79 16.49 2.46
C ASN A 314 -12.81 17.66 3.45
N PHE A 315 -13.85 18.48 3.37
CA PHE A 315 -14.12 19.48 4.40
C PHE A 315 -15.55 19.33 4.92
N ARG A 316 -15.68 18.71 6.09
CA ARG A 316 -16.95 18.53 6.81
C ARG A 316 -18.04 17.85 5.96
N GLY A 317 -17.65 16.93 5.08
CA GLY A 317 -18.55 16.20 4.19
C GLY A 317 -18.65 16.79 2.78
N THR A 318 -18.07 17.97 2.53
CA THR A 318 -17.95 18.53 1.18
C THR A 318 -16.67 18.00 0.54
N GLY A 319 -16.81 17.35 -0.62
CA GLY A 319 -15.67 16.99 -1.45
C GLY A 319 -15.13 18.24 -2.12
N GLN A 320 -13.81 18.44 -2.05
CA GLN A 320 -13.15 19.61 -2.62
C GLN A 320 -11.95 19.16 -3.44
N LEU A 321 -11.67 19.90 -4.51
CA LEU A 321 -10.43 19.75 -5.27
C LEU A 321 -9.40 20.77 -4.77
N PHE A 322 -8.20 20.30 -4.44
CA PHE A 322 -7.06 21.11 -4.01
C PHE A 322 -5.97 21.11 -5.10
N PRO A 323 -5.95 22.12 -5.99
CA PRO A 323 -4.84 22.32 -6.93
C PRO A 323 -3.53 22.55 -6.18
N ARG A 324 -2.42 22.12 -6.76
CA ARG A 324 -1.08 22.17 -6.15
C ARG A 324 -0.38 23.48 -6.44
N ASP A 325 -0.63 24.07 -7.60
CA ASP A 325 -0.07 25.36 -8.01
C ASP A 325 -0.93 25.97 -9.14
N GLY A 326 -0.49 27.10 -9.71
CA GLY A 326 -1.20 27.73 -10.82
C GLY A 326 -1.13 26.97 -12.15
N ALA A 327 -0.16 26.08 -12.35
CA ALA A 327 -0.04 25.29 -13.57
C ALA A 327 -1.08 24.16 -13.63
N ASP A 328 -1.68 23.82 -12.49
CA ASP A 328 -2.81 22.87 -12.42
C ASP A 328 -4.12 23.44 -13.03
N PHE A 329 -4.15 24.72 -13.43
CA PHE A 329 -5.25 25.33 -14.20
C PHE A 329 -4.86 25.52 -15.67
N VAL A 330 -5.49 24.77 -16.56
CA VAL A 330 -5.31 24.94 -18.01
C VAL A 330 -6.62 25.39 -18.63
N GLU A 331 -6.69 26.65 -19.08
CA GLU A 331 -7.89 27.20 -19.73
C GLU A 331 -8.20 26.45 -21.04
N VAL A 332 -9.47 26.10 -21.21
CA VAL A 332 -9.99 25.34 -22.35
C VAL A 332 -11.36 25.88 -22.75
N ALA A 333 -11.81 25.57 -23.97
CA ALA A 333 -13.17 25.87 -24.38
C ALA A 333 -14.19 25.10 -23.52
N CYS A 334 -15.27 25.76 -23.12
CA CYS A 334 -16.40 25.12 -22.46
C CYS A 334 -17.11 24.12 -23.39
N ASN A 335 -17.87 23.20 -22.82
CA ASN A 335 -18.78 22.37 -23.60
C ASN A 335 -19.90 23.27 -24.17
N ASP A 336 -20.13 23.20 -25.49
CA ASP A 336 -21.25 23.85 -26.17
C ASP A 336 -22.62 23.34 -25.67
#